data_AF-A0A2V7QCX0-F1
#
_entry.id   AF-A0A2V7QCX0-F1
#
_cell.length_a   1.000
_cell.length_b   1.000
_cell.length_c   1.000
_cell.angle_alpha   90.00
_cell.angle_beta   90.00
_cell.angle_gamma   90.00
#
_symmetry.space_group_name_H-M   'P 1'
#
loop_
_entity.id
_entity.type
_entity.pdbx_description
1 polymer ?
#
loop_
_entity_poly.entity_id
_entity_poly.type
_entity_poly.pdbx_seq_one_letter_code
_entity_poly.pdbx_strand_id
1 'polypeptide(L)'
;MLSVTFLGTSAARPTVERNVSAMALVREGETLLFECGEGTQRQMMRYGVSFALSEIFFTHFHADHFLGVIGLIRTLGLQTRAEPMVLYGPKGAKKVLGQAIQLGVERVPFQVEIKEVKPGMILGEEGRGKREG
;
A
#
# COMPACT_ATOMS: atom_id res chain seq x y z
N MET A 1 5.69 4.64 -19.74
CA MET A 1 4.91 3.39 -19.82
C MET A 1 4.01 3.23 -18.60
N LEU A 2 2.77 2.75 -18.81
CA LEU A 2 1.79 2.45 -17.76
C LEU A 2 1.47 0.96 -17.78
N SER A 3 1.56 0.27 -16.64
CA SER A 3 1.24 -1.15 -16.53
C SER A 3 0.53 -1.50 -15.24
N VAL A 4 -0.32 -2.53 -15.27
CA VAL A 4 -1.07 -3.02 -14.11
C VAL A 4 -0.70 -4.48 -13.85
N THR A 5 -0.36 -4.79 -12.60
CA THR A 5 -0.15 -6.17 -12.12
C THR A 5 -1.17 -6.48 -11.05
N PHE A 6 -2.02 -7.48 -11.28
CA PHE A 6 -2.93 -8.01 -10.28
C PHE A 6 -2.18 -8.94 -9.33
N LEU A 7 -1.96 -8.49 -8.09
CA LEU A 7 -1.25 -9.25 -7.07
C LEU A 7 -2.18 -10.24 -6.36
N GLY A 8 -3.47 -9.93 -6.30
CA GLY A 8 -4.49 -10.86 -5.86
C GLY A 8 -5.88 -10.40 -6.26
N THR A 9 -6.75 -11.37 -6.46
CA THR A 9 -8.05 -11.19 -7.13
C THR A 9 -9.15 -12.06 -6.50
N SER A 10 -8.83 -12.79 -5.43
CA SER A 10 -9.81 -13.52 -4.62
C SER A 10 -10.55 -12.58 -3.67
N ALA A 11 -11.82 -12.88 -3.40
CA ALA A 11 -12.64 -12.15 -2.46
C ALA A 11 -12.62 -12.85 -1.08
N ALA A 12 -12.60 -12.06 0.00
CA ALA A 12 -12.69 -12.46 1.41
C ALA A 12 -11.56 -13.35 1.95
N ARG A 13 -11.08 -14.35 1.19
CA ARG A 13 -10.03 -15.29 1.61
C ARG A 13 -9.16 -15.69 0.41
N PRO A 14 -7.88 -16.02 0.64
CA PRO A 14 -7.03 -16.54 -0.43
C PRO A 14 -7.44 -17.98 -0.82
N THR A 15 -7.12 -18.36 -2.04
CA THR A 15 -7.11 -19.75 -2.49
C THR A 15 -5.67 -20.19 -2.76
N VAL A 16 -5.47 -21.46 -3.13
CA VAL A 16 -4.16 -21.96 -3.54
C VAL A 16 -3.61 -21.18 -4.75
N GLU A 17 -4.49 -20.79 -5.67
CA GLU A 17 -4.15 -20.15 -6.94
C GLU A 17 -4.19 -18.62 -6.87
N ARG A 18 -5.03 -18.04 -6.01
CA ARG A 18 -5.35 -16.60 -6.01
C ARG A 18 -5.25 -16.00 -4.62
N ASN A 19 -4.39 -15.00 -4.47
CA ASN A 19 -4.34 -14.19 -3.25
C ASN A 19 -5.57 -13.25 -3.15
N VAL A 20 -5.81 -12.69 -1.96
CA VAL A 20 -6.80 -11.63 -1.71
C VAL A 20 -6.40 -10.30 -2.35
N SER A 21 -7.33 -9.33 -2.34
CA SER A 21 -7.24 -8.08 -3.10
C SER A 21 -5.92 -7.32 -2.92
N ALA A 22 -5.20 -7.14 -4.02
CA ALA A 22 -4.08 -6.23 -4.18
C ALA A 22 -3.74 -6.04 -5.66
N MET A 23 -3.33 -4.84 -6.04
CA MET A 23 -2.93 -4.51 -7.41
C MET A 23 -1.83 -3.45 -7.40
N ALA A 24 -0.82 -3.63 -8.25
CA ALA A 24 0.23 -2.64 -8.47
C ALA A 24 0.01 -1.95 -9.81
N LEU A 25 -0.05 -0.62 -9.79
CA LEU A 25 0.00 0.24 -10.96
C LEU A 25 1.41 0.81 -11.06
N VAL A 26 2.10 0.55 -12.17
CA VAL A 26 3.43 1.11 -12.43
C VAL A 26 3.31 2.18 -13.51
N ARG A 27 3.71 3.40 -13.18
CA ARG A 27 3.67 4.56 -14.07
C ARG A 27 5.07 5.17 -14.15
N GLU A 28 5.71 5.08 -15.30
CA GLU A 28 7.08 5.60 -15.50
C GLU A 28 8.07 5.12 -14.41
N GLY A 29 7.95 3.84 -14.02
CA GLY A 29 8.79 3.22 -12.97
C GLY A 29 8.31 3.45 -11.53
N GLU A 30 7.39 4.38 -11.30
CA GLU A 30 6.76 4.61 -10.00
C GLU A 30 5.72 3.52 -9.71
N THR A 31 5.84 2.84 -8.56
CA THR A 31 4.87 1.84 -8.12
C THR A 31 3.84 2.46 -7.18
N LEU A 32 2.57 2.36 -7.55
CA LEU A 32 1.39 2.71 -6.75
C LEU A 32 0.66 1.43 -6.38
N LEU A 33 0.40 1.21 -5.09
CA LEU A 33 -0.26 0.00 -4.62
C LEU A 33 -1.73 0.28 -4.27
N PHE A 34 -2.64 -0.50 -4.83
CA PHE A 34 -4.08 -0.46 -4.54
C PHE A 34 -4.46 -1.71 -3.78
N GLU A 35 -5.03 -1.52 -2.59
CA GLU A 35 -5.25 -2.53 -1.56
C GLU A 35 -3.95 -3.19 -1.09
N CYS A 36 -3.99 -3.78 0.10
CA CYS A 36 -2.89 -4.55 0.63
C CYS A 36 -3.44 -5.67 1.51
N GLY A 37 -4.17 -6.61 0.89
CA GLY A 37 -4.63 -7.82 1.54
C GLY A 37 -3.48 -8.68 2.08
N GLU A 38 -3.78 -9.64 2.96
CA GLU A 38 -2.79 -10.57 3.48
C GLU A 38 -1.96 -11.21 2.35
N GLY A 39 -0.65 -11.38 2.56
CA GLY A 39 0.23 -12.01 1.57
C GLY A 39 0.67 -11.11 0.41
N THR A 40 0.20 -9.86 0.30
CA THR A 40 0.54 -8.93 -0.80
C THR A 40 2.04 -8.81 -1.04
N GLN A 41 2.86 -8.66 0.01
CA GLN A 41 4.33 -8.58 -0.13
C GLN A 41 4.94 -9.82 -0.82
N ARG A 42 4.38 -11.02 -0.59
CA ARG A 42 4.84 -12.25 -1.25
C ARG A 42 4.45 -12.25 -2.72
N GLN A 43 3.29 -11.68 -3.06
CA GLN A 43 2.87 -11.52 -4.44
C GLN A 43 3.71 -10.46 -5.17
N MET A 44 4.10 -9.38 -4.49
CA MET A 44 5.05 -8.42 -5.05
C MET A 44 6.37 -9.10 -5.41
N MET A 45 6.94 -9.90 -4.51
CA MET A 45 8.15 -10.70 -4.79
C MET A 45 7.94 -11.67 -5.96
N ARG A 46 6.82 -12.41 -5.97
CA ARG A 46 6.50 -13.40 -7.01
C ARG A 46 6.43 -12.79 -8.40
N TYR A 47 5.87 -11.59 -8.54
CA TYR A 47 5.66 -10.93 -9.82
C TYR A 47 6.67 -9.83 -10.13
N GLY A 48 7.75 -9.71 -9.34
CA GLY A 48 8.80 -8.71 -9.57
C GLY A 48 8.34 -7.25 -9.40
N VAL A 49 7.30 -7.01 -8.60
CA VAL A 49 6.84 -5.65 -8.28
C VAL A 49 7.77 -5.04 -7.23
N SER A 50 8.23 -3.82 -7.52
CA SER A 50 9.17 -3.09 -6.67
C SER A 50 8.59 -2.76 -5.29
N PHE A 51 9.45 -2.81 -4.27
CA PHE A 51 9.17 -2.32 -2.91
C PHE A 51 9.43 -0.80 -2.78
N ALA A 52 9.97 -0.17 -3.82
CA ALA A 52 10.09 1.29 -3.92
C ALA A 52 8.74 1.92 -4.30
N LEU A 53 7.76 1.83 -3.38
CA LEU A 53 6.49 2.54 -3.45
C LEU A 53 6.40 3.59 -2.34
N SER A 54 5.64 4.66 -2.57
CA SER A 54 5.43 5.73 -1.59
C SER A 54 3.97 5.91 -1.20
N GLU A 55 3.05 5.29 -1.94
CA GLU A 55 1.62 5.50 -1.80
C GLU A 55 0.89 4.15 -1.83
N ILE A 56 0.00 3.93 -0.86
CA ILE A 56 -0.94 2.80 -0.85
C ILE A 56 -2.36 3.35 -0.75
N PHE A 57 -3.27 2.84 -1.58
CA PHE A 57 -4.66 3.27 -1.66
C PHE A 57 -5.59 2.16 -1.23
N PHE A 58 -6.46 2.43 -0.26
CA PHE A 58 -7.47 1.52 0.24
C PHE A 58 -8.86 2.00 -0.17
N THR A 59 -9.65 1.13 -0.78
CA THR A 59 -11.05 1.41 -1.14
C THR A 59 -11.97 1.30 0.06
N HIS A 60 -11.70 0.36 0.97
CA HIS A 60 -12.45 0.11 2.20
C HIS A 60 -11.64 -0.74 3.19
N PHE A 61 -12.22 -1.09 4.34
CA PHE A 61 -11.52 -1.72 5.47
C PHE A 61 -12.07 -3.11 5.84
N HIS A 62 -12.40 -3.94 4.86
CA HIS A 62 -12.53 -5.39 5.11
C HIS A 62 -11.14 -6.03 5.23
N ALA A 63 -11.02 -7.07 6.04
CA ALA A 63 -9.73 -7.66 6.41
C ALA A 63 -8.88 -8.08 5.18
N ASP A 64 -9.52 -8.64 4.16
CA ASP A 64 -8.90 -9.09 2.91
C ASP A 64 -8.35 -7.96 2.03
N HIS A 65 -8.58 -6.71 2.42
CA HIS A 65 -8.12 -5.51 1.72
C HIS A 65 -6.95 -4.78 2.41
N PHE A 66 -6.74 -4.96 3.72
CA PHE A 66 -5.72 -4.18 4.44
C PHE A 66 -4.79 -4.95 5.36
N LEU A 67 -5.08 -6.21 5.74
CA LEU A 67 -4.25 -6.89 6.75
C LEU A 67 -2.78 -7.08 6.34
N GLY A 68 -2.49 -7.15 5.04
CA GLY A 68 -1.12 -7.23 4.53
C GLY A 68 -0.28 -5.99 4.79
N VAL A 69 -0.90 -4.81 5.01
CA VAL A 69 -0.18 -3.55 5.24
C VAL A 69 0.68 -3.63 6.49
N ILE A 70 0.23 -4.40 7.49
CA ILE A 70 0.92 -4.61 8.76
C ILE A 70 2.30 -5.20 8.47
N GLY A 71 2.35 -6.34 7.78
CA GLY A 71 3.61 -7.01 7.44
C GLY A 71 4.46 -6.26 6.41
N LEU A 72 3.83 -5.61 5.43
CA LEU A 72 4.55 -4.86 4.41
C LEU A 72 5.32 -3.69 5.03
N ILE A 73 4.70 -2.90 5.91
CA ILE A 73 5.36 -1.77 6.58
C ILE A 73 6.52 -2.22 7.46
N ARG A 74 6.38 -3.35 8.17
CA ARG A 74 7.49 -3.94 8.94
C ARG A 74 8.65 -4.34 8.04
N THR A 75 8.35 -4.97 6.92
CA THR A 75 9.35 -5.38 5.93
C THR A 75 10.10 -4.18 5.35
N LEU A 76 9.38 -3.11 5.01
CA LEU A 76 10.00 -1.85 4.55
C LEU A 76 10.91 -1.23 5.63
N GLY A 77 10.51 -1.30 6.90
CA GLY A 77 11.33 -0.85 8.02
C GLY A 77 12.62 -1.67 8.17
N LEU A 78 12.53 -3.00 8.06
CA LEU A 78 13.68 -3.91 8.06
C LEU A 78 14.61 -3.69 6.85
N GLN A 79 14.07 -3.20 5.74
CA GLN A 79 14.82 -2.76 4.57
C GLN A 79 15.43 -1.37 4.73
N THR A 80 15.50 -0.84 5.96
CA THR A 80 16.12 0.45 6.28
C THR A 80 15.53 1.63 5.50
N ARG A 81 14.25 1.55 5.13
CA ARG A 81 13.56 2.66 4.47
C ARG A 81 13.63 3.91 5.35
N ALA A 82 14.07 5.03 4.78
CA ALA A 82 14.01 6.35 5.40
C ALA A 82 12.82 7.17 4.87
N GLU A 83 12.41 6.91 3.63
CA GLU A 83 11.47 7.77 2.91
C GLU A 83 10.05 7.69 3.47
N PRO A 84 9.34 8.83 3.57
CA PRO A 84 7.97 8.84 4.03
C PRO A 84 7.06 8.02 3.10
N MET A 85 5.95 7.53 3.66
CA MET A 85 4.90 6.83 2.93
C MET A 85 3.55 7.42 3.28
N VAL A 86 2.64 7.46 2.31
CA VAL A 86 1.26 7.90 2.52
C VAL A 86 0.29 6.73 2.30
N LEU A 87 -0.61 6.53 3.26
CA LEU A 87 -1.72 5.60 3.15
C LEU A 87 -3.01 6.39 2.94
N TYR A 88 -3.63 6.21 1.79
CA TYR A 88 -4.91 6.83 1.43
C TYR A 88 -6.05 5.86 1.68
N GLY A 89 -7.13 6.33 2.29
CA GLY A 89 -8.34 5.52 2.42
C GLY A 89 -9.60 6.35 2.69
N PRO A 90 -10.80 5.75 2.69
CA PRO A 90 -12.02 6.48 2.99
C PRO A 90 -12.09 6.89 4.46
N LYS A 91 -13.17 7.59 4.84
CA LYS A 91 -13.48 7.91 6.25
C LYS A 91 -13.31 6.66 7.14
N GLY A 92 -12.52 6.80 8.22
CA GLY A 92 -12.15 5.70 9.11
C GLY A 92 -10.71 5.21 8.93
N ALA A 93 -10.02 5.61 7.86
CA ALA A 93 -8.64 5.20 7.58
C ALA A 93 -7.69 5.50 8.73
N LYS A 94 -7.76 6.71 9.30
CA LYS A 94 -6.87 7.10 10.40
C LYS A 94 -6.99 6.18 11.61
N LYS A 95 -8.21 5.71 11.90
CA LYS A 95 -8.47 4.78 13.00
C LYS A 95 -7.94 3.39 12.65
N VAL A 96 -8.41 2.80 11.55
CA VAL A 96 -8.10 1.40 11.19
C VAL A 96 -6.62 1.23 10.87
N LEU A 97 -6.08 2.05 9.97
CA LEU A 97 -4.68 1.95 9.56
C LEU A 97 -3.75 2.41 10.68
N GLY A 98 -4.12 3.43 11.46
CA GLY A 98 -3.34 3.85 12.62
C GLY A 98 -3.15 2.74 13.64
N GLN A 99 -4.20 1.95 13.91
CA GLN A 99 -4.10 0.76 14.74
C GLN A 99 -3.26 -0.34 14.07
N ALA A 100 -3.48 -0.58 12.77
CA ALA A 100 -2.78 -1.62 12.04
C ALA A 100 -1.25 -1.42 12.00
N ILE A 101 -0.78 -0.20 11.71
CA ILE A 101 0.66 0.10 11.62
C ILE A 101 1.35 0.13 12.99
N GLN A 102 0.59 0.34 14.06
CA GLN A 102 1.07 0.30 15.44
C GLN A 102 1.04 -1.12 16.03
N LEU A 103 0.43 -2.10 15.36
CA LEU A 103 0.34 -3.47 15.86
C LEU A 103 1.73 -4.11 15.98
N GLY A 104 2.03 -4.69 17.14
CA GLY A 104 3.32 -5.31 17.46
C GLY A 104 4.12 -4.49 18.49
N VAL A 105 5.34 -4.95 18.77
CA VAL A 105 6.22 -4.31 19.79
C VAL A 105 7.11 -3.24 19.16
N GLU A 106 7.56 -3.47 17.92
CA GLU A 106 8.50 -2.58 17.24
C GLU A 106 7.81 -1.30 16.74
N ARG A 107 8.55 -0.20 16.71
CA ARG A 107 8.09 1.04 16.08
C ARG A 107 8.40 1.00 14.58
N VAL A 108 7.56 1.64 13.77
CA VAL A 108 7.85 1.85 12.35
C VAL A 108 8.97 2.90 12.27
N PRO A 109 10.13 2.61 11.63
CA PRO A 109 11.30 3.48 11.70
C PRO A 109 11.26 4.66 10.71
N PHE A 110 10.21 4.76 9.89
CA PHE A 110 10.00 5.83 8.92
C PHE A 110 8.61 6.47 9.11
N GLN A 111 8.43 7.67 8.56
CA GLN A 111 7.18 8.39 8.65
C GLN A 111 6.10 7.73 7.79
N VAL A 112 4.96 7.41 8.42
CA VAL A 112 3.74 6.96 7.73
C VAL A 112 2.65 7.98 7.97
N GLU A 113 2.20 8.64 6.92
CA GLU A 113 1.07 9.56 6.95
C GLU A 113 -0.21 8.84 6.51
N ILE A 114 -1.33 9.06 7.19
CA ILE A 114 -2.64 8.51 6.80
C ILE A 114 -3.57 9.64 6.38
N LYS A 115 -4.00 9.63 5.11
CA LYS A 115 -4.89 10.63 4.52
C LYS A 115 -6.25 10.02 4.22
N GLU A 116 -7.31 10.64 4.76
CA GLU A 116 -8.68 10.29 4.41
C GLU A 116 -9.09 11.04 3.15
N VAL A 117 -9.61 10.31 2.16
CA VAL A 117 -10.05 10.85 0.86
C VAL A 117 -11.57 10.84 0.73
N LYS A 118 -12.09 11.73 -0.11
CA LYS A 118 -13.52 11.87 -0.40
C LYS A 118 -13.78 11.73 -1.90
N PRO A 119 -15.00 11.31 -2.31
CA PRO A 119 -15.38 11.33 -3.72
C PRO A 119 -15.12 12.70 -4.36
N GLY A 120 -14.56 12.70 -5.57
CA GLY A 120 -14.20 13.92 -6.31
C GLY A 120 -12.87 14.57 -5.90
N MET A 121 -12.17 14.05 -4.89
CA MET A 121 -10.84 14.54 -4.53
C MET A 121 -9.81 14.10 -5.59
N ILE A 122 -9.09 15.07 -6.17
CA ILE A 122 -7.96 14.81 -7.06
C ILE A 122 -6.69 14.84 -6.22
N LEU A 123 -5.87 13.79 -6.34
CA LEU A 123 -4.59 13.67 -5.64
C LEU A 123 -3.47 14.02 -6.64
N GLY A 124 -2.61 14.98 -6.29
CA GLY A 124 -1.41 15.28 -7.08
C GLY A 124 -1.10 16.75 -7.38
N GLU A 125 -1.93 17.71 -6.94
CA GLU A 125 -1.66 19.14 -7.24
C GLU A 125 -0.79 19.87 -6.20
N GLU A 126 -0.68 19.36 -4.98
CA GLU A 126 0.22 19.94 -3.96
C GLU A 126 1.38 18.97 -3.65
N GLY A 127 2.59 19.28 -4.12
CA GLY A 127 3.83 18.73 -3.56
C GLY A 127 4.69 17.85 -4.47
N ARG A 128 4.29 17.56 -5.72
CA ARG A 128 5.18 16.88 -6.68
C ARG A 128 6.08 17.92 -7.36
N GLY A 129 7.04 18.44 -6.59
CA GLY A 129 8.14 19.22 -7.13
C GLY A 129 8.73 18.49 -8.33
N LYS A 130 8.85 19.21 -9.45
CA LYS A 130 9.53 18.77 -10.66
C LYS A 130 10.83 18.06 -10.26
N ARG A 131 10.92 16.75 -10.49
CA ARG A 131 12.23 16.10 -10.62
C ARG A 131 12.67 16.36 -12.06
N GLU A 132 13.24 17.53 -12.28
CA GLU A 132 14.11 17.80 -13.43
C GLU A 132 15.47 17.17 -13.11
N GLY A 133 16.02 16.38 -14.05
CA GLY A 133 17.34 15.75 -13.97
C GLY A 133 17.36 14.35 -14.57
#